data_AF-R6QWW3-F1
#
_entry.id   AF-R6QWW3-F1
#
_cell.length_a   1.000
_cell.length_b   1.000
_cell.length_c   1.000
_cell.angle_alpha   90.00
_cell.angle_beta   90.00
_cell.angle_gamma   90.00
#
_symmetry.space_group_name_H-M   'P 1'
#
loop_
_entity.id
_entity.type
_entity.pdbx_description
1 polymer ?
#
loop_
_entity_poly.entity_id
_entity_poly.type
_entity_poly.pdbx_seq_one_letter_code
_entity_poly.pdbx_strand_id
1 'polypeptide(L)' 'MDRYKVIKIDEPDYGCEGLPEGAVRKDMVTLFSTDTGERIMWVPDDYLYDNDINEGDTVCIEGRHIVKEV' A
#
# COMPACT_ATOMS: atom_id res chain seq x y z
N MET A 1 -9.61 15.48 -0.61
CA MET A 1 -9.01 14.15 -0.75
C MET A 1 -9.55 13.31 0.37
N ASP A 2 -9.99 12.09 0.05
CA ASP A 2 -10.50 11.18 1.05
C ASP A 2 -9.32 10.60 1.83
N ARG A 3 -9.44 10.62 3.16
CA ARG A 3 -8.41 10.14 4.08
C ARG A 3 -8.68 8.70 4.44
N TYR A 4 -7.62 7.91 4.42
CA TYR A 4 -7.65 6.50 4.73
C TYR A 4 -6.63 6.17 5.80
N LYS A 5 -7.01 5.29 6.72
CA LYS A 5 -6.05 4.64 7.60
C LYS A 5 -5.50 3.40 6.91
N VAL A 6 -4.18 3.22 6.93
CA VAL A 6 -3.55 1.95 6.56
C VAL A 6 -3.85 0.93 7.66
N ILE A 7 -4.64 -0.08 7.33
CA ILE A 7 -5.05 -1.11 8.29
C ILE A 7 -4.10 -2.29 8.28
N LYS A 8 -3.61 -2.66 7.10
CA LYS A 8 -2.74 -3.82 6.92
C LYS A 8 -1.87 -3.68 5.68
N ILE A 9 -0.63 -4.15 5.76
CA ILE A 9 0.27 -4.33 4.63
C ILE A 9 0.66 -5.81 4.59
N ASP A 10 0.20 -6.51 3.55
CA ASP A 10 0.52 -7.92 3.32
C ASP A 10 1.60 -8.03 2.24
N GLU A 11 2.82 -8.41 2.64
CA GLU A 11 3.94 -8.74 1.76
C GLU A 11 3.76 -10.16 1.19
N PRO A 12 3.52 -10.33 -0.13
CA PRO A 12 3.35 -11.65 -0.71
C PRO A 12 4.66 -12.45 -0.68
N ASP A 13 4.55 -13.72 -0.32
CA ASP A 13 5.62 -14.69 -0.54
C ASP A 13 5.55 -15.19 -1.99
N TYR A 14 6.61 -14.96 -2.77
CA TYR A 14 6.69 -15.38 -4.18
C TYR A 14 7.28 -16.78 -4.35
N GLY A 15 7.60 -17.48 -3.26
CA GLY A 15 8.15 -18.83 -3.30
C GLY A 15 9.56 -18.87 -3.90
N CYS A 16 10.00 -20.09 -4.25
CA CYS A 16 11.37 -20.36 -4.69
C CYS A 16 11.68 -19.74 -6.06
N GLU A 17 10.69 -19.65 -6.94
CA GLU A 17 10.82 -19.10 -8.29
C GLU A 17 10.95 -17.57 -8.27
N GLY A 18 10.43 -16.93 -7.22
CA GLY A 18 10.46 -15.48 -7.07
C GLY A 18 9.60 -14.76 -8.13
N LEU A 19 9.87 -13.46 -8.29
CA LEU A 19 9.23 -12.64 -9.30
C LEU A 19 9.93 -12.79 -10.66
N PRO A 20 9.19 -12.70 -11.79
CA PRO A 20 9.80 -12.62 -13.12
C PRO A 20 10.79 -11.46 -13.22
N GLU A 21 11.81 -11.60 -14.08
CA GLU A 21 12.78 -10.53 -14.34
C GLU A 21 12.07 -9.24 -14.78
N GLY A 22 12.39 -8.13 -14.13
CA GLY A 22 11.79 -6.82 -14.39
C GLY A 22 10.41 -6.61 -13.77
N ALA A 23 9.84 -7.59 -13.07
CA ALA A 23 8.62 -7.39 -12.28
C ALA A 23 8.93 -6.60 -11.01
N VAL A 24 8.02 -5.68 -10.65
CA VAL A 24 8.10 -4.89 -9.42
C VAL A 24 7.42 -5.64 -8.30
N ARG A 25 8.12 -5.80 -7.16
CA ARG A 25 7.55 -6.32 -5.92
C ARG A 25 6.48 -5.37 -5.41
N LYS A 26 5.33 -5.93 -5.03
CA LYS A 26 4.19 -5.13 -4.54
C LYS A 26 3.54 -5.81 -3.36
N ASP A 27 3.13 -4.97 -2.42
CA ASP A 27 2.38 -5.40 -1.25
C ASP A 27 0.92 -5.03 -1.40
N MET A 28 0.09 -5.85 -0.76
CA MET A 28 -1.34 -5.60 -0.69
C MET A 28 -1.63 -4.71 0.52
N VAL A 29 -2.06 -3.49 0.26
CA VAL A 29 -2.37 -2.49 1.28
C VAL A 29 -3.89 -2.40 1.45
N THR A 30 -4.36 -2.71 2.66
CA THR A 30 -5.74 -2.54 3.07
C THR A 30 -5.92 -1.17 3.72
N LEU A 31 -6.81 -0.38 3.16
CA LEU A 31 -7.12 1.00 3.55
C LEU A 31 -8.56 1.07 4.07
N PHE A 32 -8.80 1.89 5.09
CA PHE A 32 -10.16 2.11 5.60
C PHE A 32 -10.46 3.60 5.79
N SER A 33 -11.64 4.01 5.34
CA SER A 33 -12.23 5.31 5.61
C SER A 33 -13.64 5.12 6.20
N THR A 34 -14.03 5.94 7.16
CA THR A 34 -15.40 5.93 7.70
C THR A 34 -16.45 6.34 6.68
N ASP A 35 -16.06 7.10 5.66
CA ASP A 35 -16.98 7.66 4.66
C ASP A 35 -17.18 6.71 3.49
N THR A 36 -16.11 6.03 3.05
CA THR A 36 -16.12 5.16 1.86
C THR A 36 -15.92 3.68 2.15
N GLY A 37 -15.64 3.31 3.39
CA GLY A 37 -15.35 1.93 3.79
C GLY A 37 -13.94 1.46 3.44
N GLU A 38 -13.80 0.14 3.31
CA GLU A 38 -12.53 -0.53 2.99
C GLU A 38 -12.16 -0.43 1.51
N ARG A 39 -10.86 -0.32 1.22
CA ARG A 39 -10.29 -0.39 -0.11
C ARG A 39 -8.99 -1.19 -0.08
N ILE A 40 -8.70 -1.93 -1.13
CA ILE A 40 -7.45 -2.66 -1.31
C ILE A 40 -6.66 -2.05 -2.48
N MET A 41 -5.36 -1.86 -2.30
CA MET A 41 -4.43 -1.37 -3.34
C MET A 41 -3.15 -2.21 -3.37
N TRP A 42 -2.60 -2.43 -4.56
CA TRP A 42 -1.30 -3.05 -4.75
C TRP A 42 -0.24 -1.98 -4.96
N VAL A 43 0.62 -1.77 -3.98
CA VAL A 43 1.59 -0.67 -3.95
C VAL A 43 3.00 -1.25 -4.03
N PRO A 44 3.92 -0.65 -4.81
CA PRO A 44 5.32 -1.09 -4.82
C PRO A 44 5.92 -1.09 -3.41
N ASP A 45 6.59 -2.18 -3.05
CA ASP A 45 7.24 -2.38 -1.74
C ASP A 45 8.25 -1.26 -1.45
N ASP A 46 9.20 -1.02 -2.36
CA ASP A 46 10.19 0.07 -2.25
C ASP A 46 9.53 1.44 -2.07
N TYR A 47 8.35 1.69 -2.67
CA TYR A 47 7.65 2.96 -2.51
C TYR A 47 7.09 3.14 -1.09
N LEU A 48 6.55 2.08 -0.49
CA LEU A 48 6.07 2.12 0.89
C LEU A 48 7.23 2.41 1.84
N TYR A 49 8.38 1.74 1.64
CA TYR A 49 9.59 1.95 2.41
C TYR A 49 10.16 3.37 2.27
N ASP A 50 10.35 3.85 1.03
CA ASP A 50 10.93 5.16 0.74
C ASP A 50 10.10 6.34 1.27
N ASN A 51 8.78 6.14 1.44
CA ASN A 51 7.85 7.15 1.93
C ASN A 51 7.41 6.91 3.39
N ASP A 52 8.05 5.99 4.10
CA ASP A 52 7.75 5.63 5.50
C ASP A 52 6.25 5.33 5.73
N ILE A 53 5.62 4.63 4.80
CA ILE A 53 4.20 4.27 4.90
C ILE A 53 4.07 2.95 5.63
N ASN A 54 3.53 3.01 6.85
CA ASN A 54 3.38 1.87 7.74
C ASN A 54 1.91 1.63 8.11
N GLU A 55 1.62 0.44 8.65
CA GLU A 55 0.34 0.16 9.27
C GLU A 55 0.04 1.19 10.38
N GLY A 56 -1.19 1.72 10.37
CA GLY A 56 -1.63 2.76 11.28
C GLY A 56 -1.53 4.18 10.74
N ASP A 57 -0.74 4.41 9.69
CA ASP A 57 -0.60 5.74 9.07
C ASP A 57 -1.88 6.21 8.40
N THR A 58 -2.02 7.53 8.28
CA THR A 58 -3.09 8.15 7.48
C THR A 58 -2.53 8.53 6.12
N VAL A 59 -3.22 8.13 5.06
CA VAL A 59 -2.84 8.39 3.68
C VAL A 59 -4.01 8.99 2.88
N CYS A 60 -3.66 9.75 1.85
CA CYS A 60 -4.58 10.15 0.80
C CYS A 60 -4.31 9.33 -0.47
N ILE A 61 -5.35 9.03 -1.24
CA ILE A 61 -5.21 8.38 -2.56
C ILE A 61 -5.05 9.45 -3.63
N GLU A 62 -3.93 9.41 -4.34
CA GLU A 62 -3.61 10.29 -5.47
C GLU A 62 -3.46 9.47 -6.75
N GLY A 63 -4.54 9.39 -7.53
CA GLY A 63 -4.57 8.58 -8.75
C GLY A 63 -4.40 7.09 -8.45
N ARG A 64 -3.20 6.55 -8.70
CA ARG A 64 -2.82 5.15 -8.42
C ARG A 64 -1.85 5.01 -7.25
N HIS A 65 -1.48 6.11 -6.60
CA HIS A 65 -0.55 6.14 -5.48
C HIS A 65 -1.28 6.46 -4.17
N ILE A 66 -0.62 6.17 -3.06
CA ILE A 66 -1.00 6.64 -1.73
C ILE A 66 0.09 7.57 -1.22
N VAL A 67 -0.31 8.65 -0.55
CA VAL A 67 0.61 9.67 -0.01
C VAL A 67 0.36 9.80 1.48
N LYS A 68 1.40 9.64 2.30
CA LYS A 68 1.34 9.79 3.75
C LYS A 68 1.02 11.23 4.13
N GLU A 69 0.09 11.41 5.06
CA GLU A 69 -0.10 12.69 5.73
C GLU A 69 1.00 12.86 6.81
N VAL A 70 1.66 14.02 6.79
CA VAL A 70 2.71 14.42 7.76
C VAL A 70 2.15 14.86 9.10
#